data_AF-A0A6B9YXL6-F1
#
_entry.id   AF-A0A6B9YXL6-F1
#
_cell.length_a   1.000
_cell.length_b   1.000
_cell.length_c   1.000
_cell.angle_alpha   90.00
_cell.angle_beta   90.00
_cell.angle_gamma   90.00
#
_symmetry.space_group_name_H-M   'P 1'
#
loop_
_entity.id
_entity.type
_entity.pdbx_description
1 polymer ?
#
loop_
_entity_poly.entity_id
_entity_poly.type
_entity_poly.pdbx_seq_one_letter_code
_entity_poly.pdbx_strand_id
1 'polypeptide(L)'
;METNKVARAIEVDAGHALPGLRDSLAQANKGRFQQVHTPEQIVERRRGRRMGRRGELTKEVVTIQLDTDVIAVLCASGDGWQTRVNDALRASLSLCGKIDPA
;
A
#
# COMPACT_ATOMS: atom_id res chain seq x y z
N MET A 1 6.41 -9.83 34.59
CA MET A 1 7.10 -8.74 33.86
C MET A 1 6.92 -7.44 34.64
N GLU A 2 7.99 -6.72 34.95
CA GLU A 2 7.88 -5.41 35.63
C GLU A 2 7.58 -4.31 34.61
N THR A 3 6.31 -3.90 34.53
CA THR A 3 5.79 -2.93 33.55
C THR A 3 6.54 -1.60 33.54
N ASN A 4 6.93 -1.07 34.71
CA ASN A 4 7.61 0.22 34.82
C ASN A 4 9.05 0.19 34.28
N LYS A 5 9.77 -0.91 34.53
CA LYS A 5 11.14 -1.08 34.04
C LYS A 5 11.16 -1.13 32.50
N VAL A 6 10.18 -1.82 31.92
CA VAL A 6 10.06 -1.97 30.46
C VAL A 6 9.62 -0.67 29.81
N ALA A 7 8.61 0.02 30.38
CA ALA A 7 8.19 1.33 29.87
C ALA A 7 9.36 2.33 29.85
N ARG A 8 10.17 2.37 30.91
CA ARG A 8 11.34 3.26 31.00
C ARG A 8 12.39 2.94 29.94
N ALA A 9 12.69 1.66 29.70
CA ALA A 9 13.66 1.27 28.69
C ALA A 9 13.20 1.68 27.28
N ILE A 10 11.91 1.51 26.98
CA ILE A 10 11.32 1.90 25.68
C ILE A 10 11.34 3.42 25.50
N GLU A 11 10.98 4.19 26.53
CA GLU A 11 11.00 5.67 26.44
C GLU A 11 12.41 6.24 26.30
N VAL A 12 13.41 5.58 26.91
CA VAL A 12 14.83 5.94 26.74
C VAL A 12 15.30 5.66 25.31
N ASP A 13 14.93 4.51 24.74
CA ASP A 13 15.26 4.14 23.35
C ASP A 13 14.56 5.05 22.34
N ALA A 14 13.27 5.35 22.56
CA ALA A 14 12.49 6.26 21.73
C ALA A 14 12.94 7.74 21.83
N GLY A 15 13.73 8.09 22.84
CA GLY A 15 14.21 9.45 23.09
C GLY A 15 13.13 10.43 23.58
N HIS A 16 11.92 9.95 23.88
CA HIS A 16 10.83 10.75 24.43
C HIS A 16 9.83 9.89 25.21
N ALA A 17 9.02 10.54 26.06
CA ALA A 17 7.94 9.86 26.78
C ALA A 17 6.83 9.42 25.80
N LEU A 18 6.23 8.26 26.08
CA LEU A 18 5.13 7.70 25.29
C LEU A 18 3.85 7.70 26.14
N PRO A 19 2.94 8.68 25.92
CA PRO A 19 1.69 8.76 26.66
C PRO A 19 0.88 7.47 26.56
N GLY A 20 0.39 6.96 27.69
CA GLY A 20 -0.42 5.74 27.75
C GLY A 20 0.35 4.41 27.58
N LEU A 21 1.67 4.43 27.42
CA LEU A 21 2.49 3.22 27.30
C LEU A 21 2.40 2.33 28.55
N ARG A 22 2.49 2.95 29.73
CA ARG A 22 2.42 2.24 31.02
C ARG A 22 1.08 1.51 31.17
N ASP A 23 -0.02 2.19 30.83
CA ASP A 23 -1.36 1.61 30.87
C ASP A 23 -1.55 0.50 29.84
N SER A 24 -1.00 0.67 28.64
CA SER A 24 -1.04 -0.32 27.57
C SER A 24 -0.27 -1.59 27.95
N LEU A 25 0.93 -1.44 28.52
CA LEU A 25 1.73 -2.57 29.01
C LEU A 25 1.06 -3.26 30.22
N ALA A 26 0.40 -2.50 31.11
CA ALA A 26 -0.35 -3.07 32.23
C ALA A 26 -1.60 -3.84 31.76
N GLN A 27 -2.26 -3.38 30.68
CA GLN A 27 -3.37 -4.08 30.05
C GLN A 27 -2.90 -5.37 29.35
N ALA A 28 -1.81 -5.29 28.59
CA ALA A 28 -1.21 -6.43 27.90
C ALA A 28 -0.76 -7.53 28.88
N ASN A 29 -0.11 -7.16 29.99
CA ASN A 29 0.31 -8.10 31.05
C ASN A 29 -0.90 -8.78 31.74
N LYS A 30 -2.08 -8.15 31.69
CA LYS A 30 -3.35 -8.71 32.18
C LYS A 30 -4.14 -9.45 31.08
N GLY A 31 -3.53 -9.71 29.92
CA GLY A 31 -4.17 -10.39 28.79
C GLY A 31 -5.28 -9.59 28.11
N ARG A 32 -5.38 -8.29 28.39
CA ARG A 32 -6.36 -7.40 27.75
C ARG A 32 -5.74 -6.77 26.52
N PHE A 33 -6.07 -7.33 25.36
CA PHE A 33 -5.72 -6.80 24.05
C PHE A 33 -6.92 -6.05 23.47
N GLN A 34 -6.70 -4.93 22.78
CA GLN A 34 -7.80 -4.13 22.22
C GLN A 34 -8.60 -4.91 21.16
N GLN A 35 -7.92 -5.64 20.28
CA GLN A 35 -8.55 -6.53 19.31
C GLN A 35 -7.55 -7.57 18.84
N VAL A 36 -7.86 -8.85 19.01
CA VAL A 36 -7.07 -9.94 18.43
C VAL A 36 -7.80 -10.42 17.19
N HIS A 37 -7.16 -10.31 16.03
CA HIS A 37 -7.70 -10.85 14.79
C HIS A 37 -7.20 -12.27 14.60
N THR A 38 -8.13 -13.22 14.46
CA THR A 38 -7.77 -14.59 14.10
C THR A 38 -7.33 -14.63 12.63
N PRO A 39 -6.49 -15.62 12.23
CA PRO A 39 -6.13 -15.82 10.83
C PRO A 39 -7.36 -15.88 9.90
N GLU A 40 -8.45 -16.51 10.35
CA GLU A 40 -9.71 -16.62 9.62
C GLU A 40 -10.39 -15.25 9.43
N GLN A 41 -10.38 -14.40 10.45
CA GLN A 41 -10.91 -13.03 10.37
C GLN A 41 -10.11 -12.15 9.41
N ILE A 42 -8.80 -12.39 9.29
CA ILE A 42 -7.94 -11.69 8.32
C ILE A 42 -8.26 -12.15 6.89
N VAL A 43 -8.49 -13.45 6.69
CA VAL A 43 -8.90 -14.02 5.39
C VAL A 43 -10.28 -13.50 4.98
N GLU A 44 -11.24 -13.44 5.90
CA GLU A 44 -12.57 -12.88 5.61
C GLU A 44 -12.49 -11.40 5.25
N ARG A 45 -11.63 -10.62 5.93
CA ARG A 45 -11.38 -9.21 5.61
C ARG A 45 -10.69 -9.03 4.24
N ARG A 46 -9.90 -9.99 3.74
CA ARG A 46 -9.33 -9.93 2.38
C ARG A 46 -10.40 -9.90 1.30
N ARG A 47 -11.56 -10.53 1.51
CA ARG A 47 -12.70 -10.48 0.57
C ARG A 47 -13.31 -9.07 0.46
N GLY A 48 -13.11 -8.23 1.47
CA GLY A 48 -13.67 -6.88 1.56
C GLY A 48 -12.79 -5.74 1.04
N ARG A 49 -11.53 -5.99 0.64
CA ARG A 49 -10.85 -4.99 -0.20
C ARG A 49 -11.63 -4.98 -1.51
N ARG A 50 -12.34 -3.88 -1.78
CA ARG A 50 -12.90 -3.60 -3.10
C ARG A 50 -11.75 -3.73 -4.09
N MET A 51 -11.64 -4.91 -4.70
CA MET A 51 -10.96 -5.13 -5.96
C MET A 51 -11.68 -4.18 -6.90
N GLY A 52 -11.19 -2.94 -6.96
CA GLY A 52 -11.82 -1.87 -7.70
C GLY A 52 -12.15 -2.43 -9.07
N ARG A 53 -13.46 -2.48 -9.36
CA ARG A 53 -14.06 -2.67 -10.68
C ARG A 53 -13.02 -3.20 -11.67
N ARG A 54 -12.90 -4.54 -11.76
CA ARG A 54 -12.21 -5.17 -12.88
C ARG A 54 -13.00 -4.70 -14.09
N GLY A 55 -12.61 -3.55 -14.64
CA GLY A 55 -13.02 -3.12 -15.95
C GLY A 55 -12.82 -4.35 -16.82
N GLU A 56 -13.88 -4.71 -17.51
CA GLU A 56 -13.90 -5.70 -18.56
C GLU A 56 -12.50 -5.87 -19.17
N LEU A 57 -12.02 -7.11 -19.22
CA LEU A 57 -10.64 -7.54 -19.44
C LEU A 57 -10.02 -7.01 -20.76
N THR A 58 -9.88 -5.69 -20.93
CA THR A 58 -9.36 -5.05 -22.15
C THR A 58 -7.86 -4.79 -22.06
N LYS A 59 -7.24 -5.05 -20.90
CA LYS A 59 -5.81 -4.83 -20.67
C LYS A 59 -5.11 -6.18 -20.64
N GLU A 60 -4.36 -6.47 -21.69
CA GLU A 60 -3.47 -7.63 -21.73
C GLU A 60 -2.15 -7.27 -21.04
N VAL A 61 -1.62 -8.19 -20.22
CA VAL A 61 -0.31 -8.02 -19.57
C VAL A 61 0.76 -8.43 -20.56
N VAL A 62 1.52 -7.46 -21.06
CA VAL A 62 2.61 -7.66 -22.00
C VAL A 62 3.93 -7.17 -21.43
N THR A 63 5.03 -7.83 -21.80
CA THR A 63 6.38 -7.38 -21.46
C THR A 63 6.89 -6.46 -22.57
N ILE A 64 7.17 -5.21 -22.25
CA ILE A 64 7.80 -4.24 -23.15
C ILE A 64 9.15 -3.80 -22.57
N GLN A 65 10.12 -3.55 -23.44
CA GLN A 65 11.39 -2.92 -23.07
C GLN A 65 11.32 -1.44 -23.44
N LEU A 66 11.67 -0.58 -22.49
CA LEU A 66 11.77 0.87 -22.66
C LEU A 66 13.16 1.30 -22.21
N ASP A 67 13.67 2.39 -22.79
CA ASP A 67 14.96 2.94 -22.41
C ASP A 67 14.99 3.36 -20.93
N THR A 68 16.18 3.27 -20.33
CA THR A 68 16.36 3.46 -18.89
C THR A 68 16.04 4.89 -18.44
N ASP A 69 16.39 5.87 -19.26
CA ASP A 69 16.09 7.28 -19.05
C ASP A 69 14.58 7.57 -19.14
N VAL A 70 13.88 6.94 -20.09
CA VAL A 70 12.42 7.05 -20.23
C VAL A 70 11.73 6.50 -18.99
N ILE A 71 12.13 5.32 -18.50
CA ILE A 71 11.59 4.75 -17.25
C ILE A 71 11.87 5.68 -16.06
N ALA A 72 13.07 6.27 -15.98
CA ALA A 72 13.41 7.18 -14.90
C ALA A 72 12.49 8.40 -14.87
N VAL A 73 12.23 9.02 -16.03
CA VAL A 73 11.31 10.17 -16.14
C VAL A 73 9.87 9.77 -15.82
N LEU A 74 9.41 8.63 -16.32
CA LEU A 74 8.05 8.14 -16.05
C LEU A 74 7.83 7.86 -14.57
N CYS A 75 8.76 7.16 -13.91
CA CYS A 75 8.68 6.89 -12.47
C CYS A 75 8.78 8.17 -11.62
N ALA A 76 9.62 9.13 -12.02
CA ALA A 76 9.76 10.41 -11.32
C ALA A 76 8.48 11.25 -11.34
N SER A 77 7.61 11.07 -12.34
CA SER A 77 6.31 11.74 -12.41
C SER A 77 5.25 11.22 -11.43
N GLY A 78 5.61 10.24 -10.57
CA GLY A 78 4.79 9.75 -9.47
C GLY A 78 3.98 8.50 -9.78
N ASP A 79 3.12 8.09 -8.83
CA ASP A 79 2.29 6.89 -8.93
C ASP A 79 1.44 6.87 -10.21
N GLY A 80 1.16 5.67 -10.73
CA GLY A 80 0.31 5.50 -11.91
C GLY A 80 1.00 5.80 -13.25
N TRP A 81 2.33 5.87 -13.30
CA TRP A 81 3.10 6.11 -14.53
C TRP A 81 2.78 5.12 -15.66
N GLN A 82 2.44 3.86 -15.33
CA GLN A 82 2.00 2.85 -16.30
C GLN A 82 0.66 3.19 -16.95
N THR A 83 -0.25 3.84 -16.22
CA THR A 83 -1.52 4.30 -16.80
C THR A 83 -1.27 5.48 -17.72
N ARG A 84 -0.45 6.45 -17.30
CA ARG A 84 -0.07 7.59 -18.13
C ARG A 84 0.61 7.19 -19.43
N VAL A 85 1.54 6.24 -19.41
CA VAL A 85 2.20 5.78 -20.64
C VAL A 85 1.22 5.06 -21.56
N ASN A 86 0.30 4.25 -21.03
CA ASN A 86 -0.76 3.64 -21.83
C ASN A 86 -1.68 4.68 -22.47
N ASP A 87 -2.04 5.74 -21.76
CA ASP A 87 -2.89 6.81 -22.27
C ASP A 87 -2.17 7.63 -23.36
N ALA A 88 -0.86 7.89 -23.17
CA ALA A 88 -0.03 8.53 -24.18
C ALA A 88 0.08 7.68 -25.46
N LEU A 89 0.25 6.36 -25.33
CA LEU A 89 0.26 5.44 -26.47
C LEU A 89 -1.08 5.43 -27.20
N ARG A 90 -2.20 5.43 -26.46
CA ARG A 90 -3.53 5.53 -27.06
C ARG A 90 -3.70 6.83 -27.83
N ALA A 91 -3.37 7.96 -27.23
CA ALA A 91 -3.45 9.26 -27.90
C ALA A 91 -2.61 9.28 -29.19
N SER A 92 -1.39 8.74 -29.16
CA SER A 92 -0.53 8.64 -30.34
C SER A 92 -1.15 7.77 -31.43
N LEU A 93 -1.73 6.62 -31.09
CA LEU A 93 -2.38 5.74 -32.05
C LEU A 93 -3.66 6.35 -32.63
N SER A 94 -4.43 7.09 -31.83
CA SER A 94 -5.61 7.83 -32.29
C SER A 94 -5.24 8.93 -33.26
N LEU A 95 -4.17 9.69 -32.99
CA LEU A 95 -3.67 10.71 -33.91
C LEU A 95 -3.21 10.11 -35.26
N CYS A 96 -2.68 8.89 -35.24
CA CYS A 96 -2.32 8.15 -36.44
C CYS A 96 -3.51 7.47 -37.14
N GLY A 97 -4.74 7.61 -36.62
CA GLY A 97 -5.95 6.96 -37.16
C GLY A 97 -5.94 5.42 -37.03
N LYS A 98 -5.10 4.88 -36.14
CA LYS A 98 -4.95 3.42 -35.93
C LYS A 98 -5.97 2.85 -34.95
N ILE A 99 -6.47 3.69 -34.04
CA ILE A 99 -7.51 3.34 -33.08
C ILE A 99 -8.51 4.49 -32.99
N ASP A 100 -9.78 4.18 -32.79
CA ASP A 100 -10.79 5.21 -32.55
C ASP A 100 -10.58 5.85 -31.17
N PRO A 101 -10.82 7.17 -31.03
CA PRO A 101 -10.84 7.81 -29.71
C PRO A 101 -12.01 7.21 -28.90
N ALA A 102 -11.68 6.69 -27.71
CA ALA A 102 -12.65 6.15 -26.76
C ALA A 102 -13.51 7.26 -26.13
#